data_AF-A0A3C0M8X7-F1
#
_entry.id   AF-A0A3C0M8X7-F1
#
_cell.length_a   1.000
_cell.length_b   1.000
_cell.length_c   1.000
_cell.angle_alpha   90.00
_cell.angle_beta   90.00
_cell.angle_gamma   90.00
#
_symmetry.space_group_name_H-M   'P 1'
#
loop_
_entity.id
_entity.type
_entity.pdbx_description
1 polymer ?
#
loop_
_entity_poly.entity_id
_entity_poly.type
_entity_poly.pdbx_seq_one_letter_code
_entity_poly.pdbx_strand_id
1 'polypeptide(L)'
;CSSSCNGGNLGQIGEGEVAPELETFLRELEEGQLCPVPVETEFGFHVLRLDRRWPSQQLDFDTARPRVRSMLERLSRQRSVAQYIALLAGESQIEGYAFRAADSPLLQ
;
A
#
# COMPACT_ATOMS: atom_id res chain seq x y z
N CYS A 1 -5.40 -19.07 -0.61
CA CYS A 1 -5.26 -18.15 -1.75
C CYS A 1 -6.62 -17.63 -2.18
N SER A 2 -6.78 -16.31 -2.30
CA SER A 2 -8.03 -15.65 -2.71
C SER A 2 -8.47 -15.98 -4.15
N SER A 3 -7.56 -16.40 -5.02
CA SER A 3 -7.83 -16.73 -6.43
C SER A 3 -8.23 -18.18 -6.69
N SER A 4 -8.33 -19.04 -5.67
CA SER A 4 -8.58 -20.48 -5.84
C SER A 4 -9.89 -20.80 -6.57
N CYS A 5 -10.94 -20.02 -6.32
CA CYS A 5 -12.26 -20.19 -6.95
C CYS A 5 -12.25 -19.93 -8.46
N ASN A 6 -11.23 -19.24 -8.99
CA ASN A 6 -11.08 -18.94 -10.40
C ASN A 6 -9.82 -19.58 -11.00
N GLY A 7 -9.47 -20.79 -10.54
CA GLY A 7 -8.32 -21.55 -11.04
C GLY A 7 -6.97 -20.89 -10.79
N GLY A 8 -6.87 -20.02 -9.78
CA GLY A 8 -5.65 -19.28 -9.45
C GLY A 8 -5.48 -17.96 -10.20
N ASN A 9 -6.42 -17.58 -11.07
CA ASN A 9 -6.34 -16.35 -11.85
C ASN A 9 -6.55 -15.09 -10.98
N LEU A 10 -5.59 -14.17 -11.04
CA LEU A 10 -5.60 -12.89 -10.31
C LEU A 10 -6.09 -11.71 -11.16
N GLY A 11 -6.33 -11.91 -12.46
CA GLY A 11 -6.66 -10.82 -13.37
C GLY A 11 -5.46 -9.92 -13.65
N GLN A 12 -5.73 -8.64 -13.95
CA GLN A 12 -4.69 -7.63 -14.07
C GLN A 12 -4.34 -7.08 -12.70
N ILE A 13 -3.08 -7.22 -12.32
CA ILE A 13 -2.55 -6.72 -11.05
C ILE A 13 -1.62 -5.54 -11.29
N GLY A 14 -1.73 -4.53 -10.43
CA GLY A 14 -0.82 -3.40 -10.34
C GLY A 14 0.26 -3.58 -9.26
N GLU A 15 1.20 -2.63 -9.20
CA GLU A 15 2.20 -2.57 -8.13
C GLU A 15 1.53 -2.45 -6.75
N GLY A 16 1.97 -3.23 -5.77
CA GLY A 16 1.44 -3.22 -4.41
C GLY A 16 0.07 -3.90 -4.22
N GLU A 17 -0.50 -4.54 -5.24
CA GLU A 17 -1.75 -5.31 -5.12
C GLU A 17 -1.51 -6.77 -4.67
N VAL A 18 -0.25 -7.23 -4.65
CA VAL A 18 0.16 -8.56 -4.21
C VAL A 18 1.25 -8.45 -3.14
N ALA A 19 1.50 -9.56 -2.42
CA ALA A 19 2.53 -9.60 -1.39
C ALA A 19 3.92 -9.29 -2.01
N PRO A 20 4.79 -8.54 -1.31
CA PRO A 20 6.09 -8.12 -1.84
C PRO A 20 6.97 -9.28 -2.33
N GLU A 21 6.86 -10.43 -1.67
CA GLU A 21 7.55 -11.66 -2.05
C GLU A 21 7.11 -12.11 -3.44
N LEU A 22 5.79 -12.14 -3.70
CA LEU A 22 5.25 -12.50 -5.02
C LEU A 22 5.64 -11.47 -6.09
N GLU A 23 5.58 -10.18 -5.76
CA GLU A 23 5.89 -9.10 -6.69
C GLU A 23 7.34 -9.19 -7.17
N THR A 24 8.28 -9.54 -6.28
CA THR A 24 9.69 -9.72 -6.62
C THR A 24 9.89 -10.80 -7.68
N PHE A 25 9.26 -11.97 -7.52
CA PHE A 25 9.35 -13.04 -8.53
C PHE A 25 8.63 -12.66 -9.82
N LEU A 26 7.43 -12.07 -9.73
CA LEU A 26 6.68 -11.65 -10.92
C LEU A 26 7.44 -10.63 -11.78
N ARG A 27 8.26 -9.76 -11.17
CA ARG A 27 9.13 -8.81 -11.89
C ARG A 27 10.22 -9.50 -12.70
N GLU A 28 10.77 -10.60 -12.22
CA GLU A 28 11.83 -11.39 -12.87
C GLU A 28 11.30 -12.37 -13.94
N LEU A 29 10.03 -12.77 -13.86
CA LEU A 29 9.45 -13.72 -14.81
C LEU A 29 9.20 -13.09 -16.19
N GLU A 30 9.48 -13.88 -17.22
CA GLU A 30 9.08 -13.59 -18.60
C GLU A 30 7.60 -13.93 -18.84
N GLU A 31 7.01 -13.33 -19.87
CA GLU A 31 5.63 -13.65 -20.26
C GLU A 31 5.49 -15.12 -20.66
N GLY A 32 4.44 -15.77 -20.18
CA GLY A 32 4.20 -17.20 -20.32
C GLY A 32 5.01 -18.09 -19.37
N GLN A 33 5.94 -17.53 -18.61
CA GLN A 33 6.85 -18.31 -17.77
C GLN A 33 6.19 -18.74 -16.45
N LEU A 34 6.36 -20.02 -16.12
CA LEU A 34 6.10 -20.56 -14.78
C LEU A 34 7.34 -20.33 -13.91
N CYS A 35 7.14 -19.86 -12.68
CA CYS A 35 8.21 -19.70 -11.72
C CYS A 35 8.87 -21.06 -11.45
N PRO A 36 10.21 -21.16 -11.57
CA PRO A 36 10.93 -22.42 -11.42
C PRO A 36 10.93 -22.92 -9.97
N VAL A 37 10.64 -22.04 -9.00
CA VAL A 37 10.61 -22.36 -7.57
C VAL A 37 9.26 -21.91 -6.97
N PRO A 38 8.72 -22.65 -5.99
CA PRO A 38 7.60 -22.15 -5.19
C PRO A 38 8.01 -20.91 -4.40
N VAL A 39 7.13 -19.93 -4.32
CA VAL A 39 7.34 -18.69 -3.57
C VAL A 39 6.66 -18.79 -2.21
N GLU A 40 7.42 -18.56 -1.14
CA GLU A 40 6.91 -18.52 0.23
C GLU A 40 6.38 -17.11 0.55
N THR A 41 5.20 -17.07 1.18
CA THR A 41 4.61 -15.85 1.77
C THR A 41 4.10 -16.17 3.16
N GLU A 42 3.62 -15.16 3.90
CA GLU A 42 2.92 -15.37 5.17
C GLU A 42 1.68 -16.29 5.06
N PHE A 43 1.16 -16.48 3.84
CA PHE A 43 0.00 -17.33 3.54
C PHE A 43 0.38 -18.75 3.10
N GLY A 44 1.68 -19.09 3.09
CA GLY A 44 2.21 -20.39 2.69
C GLY A 44 2.95 -20.35 1.35
N PHE A 45 2.92 -21.45 0.60
CA PHE A 45 3.65 -21.58 -0.67
C PHE A 45 2.75 -21.34 -1.89
N HIS A 46 3.29 -20.64 -2.88
CA HIS A 46 2.61 -20.24 -4.10
C HIS A 46 3.38 -20.68 -5.35
N VAL A 47 2.67 -21.24 -6.32
CA VAL A 47 3.20 -21.49 -7.66
C VAL A 47 2.70 -20.38 -8.57
N LEU A 48 3.62 -19.66 -9.20
CA LEU A 48 3.32 -18.46 -9.99
C LEU A 48 3.55 -18.71 -11.47
N ARG A 49 2.66 -18.19 -12.32
CA ARG A 49 2.86 -18.08 -13.77
C ARG A 49 2.51 -16.66 -14.20
N LEU A 50 3.38 -16.02 -14.97
CA LEU A 50 3.08 -14.72 -15.56
C LEU A 50 2.46 -14.96 -16.93
N ASP A 51 1.18 -14.63 -17.12
CA ASP A 51 0.54 -14.83 -18.43
C ASP A 51 0.93 -13.71 -19.42
N ARG A 52 0.90 -12.44 -18.98
CA ARG A 52 1.22 -11.25 -19.79
C ARG A 52 1.72 -10.10 -18.92
N ARG A 53 2.51 -9.19 -19.50
CA ARG A 53 3.02 -7.98 -18.87
C ARG A 53 2.69 -6.77 -19.74
N TRP A 54 1.97 -5.82 -19.16
CA TRP A 54 1.79 -4.52 -19.79
C TRP A 54 2.84 -3.54 -19.27
N PRO A 55 3.53 -2.78 -20.16
CA PRO A 55 4.45 -1.75 -19.72
C PRO A 55 3.67 -0.67 -18.96
N SER A 56 4.22 -0.24 -17.83
CA SER A 56 3.69 0.92 -17.13
C SER A 56 3.91 2.17 -18.00
N GLN A 57 2.88 3.01 -18.06
CA GLN A 57 2.97 4.30 -18.73
C GLN A 57 2.97 5.40 -17.68
N GLN A 58 3.94 6.30 -17.76
CA GLN A 58 3.94 7.50 -16.93
C GLN A 58 2.79 8.41 -17.37
N LEU A 59 1.92 8.74 -16.43
CA LEU A 59 0.86 9.73 -16.62
C LEU A 59 1.47 11.13 -16.68
N ASP A 60 0.96 11.98 -17.58
CA ASP A 60 1.29 13.39 -17.57
C ASP A 60 0.75 14.08 -16.31
N PHE A 61 1.32 15.25 -16.00
CA PHE A 61 0.97 15.97 -14.79
C PHE A 61 -0.50 16.41 -14.78
N ASP A 62 -1.05 16.86 -15.89
CA ASP A 62 -2.43 17.38 -15.94
C ASP A 62 -3.44 16.26 -15.66
N THR A 63 -3.19 15.07 -16.19
CA THR A 63 -3.99 13.86 -15.91
C THR A 63 -3.82 13.40 -14.46
N ALA A 64 -2.62 13.45 -13.90
CA ALA A 64 -2.35 13.03 -12.51
C ALA A 64 -2.81 14.06 -11.46
N ARG A 65 -2.87 15.35 -11.82
CA ARG A 65 -3.09 16.48 -10.91
C ARG A 65 -4.31 16.34 -10.00
N PRO A 66 -5.50 15.93 -10.47
CA PRO A 66 -6.67 15.79 -9.60
C PRO A 66 -6.47 14.73 -8.52
N ARG A 67 -5.84 13.59 -8.87
CA ARG A 67 -5.56 12.50 -7.94
C ARG A 67 -4.52 12.91 -6.90
N VAL A 68 -3.43 13.57 -7.35
CA VAL A 68 -2.39 14.08 -6.45
C VAL A 68 -2.95 15.13 -5.49
N ARG A 69 -3.77 16.07 -5.98
CA ARG A 69 -4.45 17.07 -5.15
C ARG A 69 -5.27 16.42 -4.04
N SER A 70 -6.17 15.51 -4.39
CA SER A 70 -7.05 14.83 -3.42
C SER A 70 -6.23 14.06 -2.38
N MET A 71 -5.15 13.40 -2.82
CA MET A 71 -4.23 12.71 -1.91
C MET A 71 -3.57 13.67 -0.91
N LEU A 72 -3.03 14.80 -1.39
CA LEU A 72 -2.37 15.79 -0.53
C LEU A 72 -3.35 16.47 0.43
N GLU A 73 -4.56 16.79 -0.03
CA GLU A 73 -5.63 17.34 0.82
C GLU A 73 -6.02 16.35 1.93
N ARG A 74 -6.14 15.06 1.61
CA ARG A 74 -6.42 14.01 2.62
C ARG A 74 -5.30 13.89 3.64
N LEU A 75 -4.04 13.83 3.19
CA LEU A 75 -2.88 13.73 4.09
C LEU A 75 -2.74 14.96 4.97
N SER A 76 -2.93 16.16 4.41
CA SER A 76 -2.91 17.42 5.16
C SER A 76 -4.00 17.44 6.22
N ARG A 77 -5.24 17.06 5.87
CA ARG A 77 -6.35 16.98 6.82
C ARG A 77 -6.07 15.98 7.94
N GLN A 78 -5.57 14.78 7.61
CA GLN A 78 -5.21 13.77 8.60
C GLN A 78 -4.17 14.29 9.59
N ARG A 79 -3.13 14.97 9.08
CA ARG A 79 -2.09 15.60 9.92
C ARG A 79 -2.66 16.67 10.83
N SER A 80 -3.46 17.61 10.29
CA SER A 80 -4.04 18.70 11.08
C SER A 80 -4.99 18.19 12.16
N VAL A 81 -5.79 17.15 11.87
CA VAL A 81 -6.66 16.53 12.87
C VAL A 81 -5.85 15.86 13.98
N ALA A 82 -4.81 15.10 13.63
CA ALA A 82 -3.94 14.45 14.61
C ALA A 82 -3.24 15.49 15.52
N GLN A 83 -2.73 16.58 14.94
CA GLN A 83 -2.13 17.68 15.69
C GLN A 83 -3.14 18.36 16.63
N TYR A 84 -4.36 18.62 16.15
CA TYR A 84 -5.41 19.22 16.96
C TYR A 84 -5.80 18.33 18.14
N ILE A 85 -5.95 17.03 17.92
CA ILE A 85 -6.23 16.06 19.00
C ILE A 85 -5.06 16.03 20.00
N ALA A 86 -3.81 16.06 19.54
CA ALA A 86 -2.65 16.06 20.42
C ALA A 86 -2.61 17.31 21.33
N LEU A 87 -2.95 18.49 20.79
CA LEU A 87 -3.07 19.73 21.57
C LEU A 87 -4.15 19.63 22.64
N LEU A 88 -5.38 19.23 22.26
CA LEU A 88 -6.48 19.06 23.20
C LEU A 88 -6.16 18.04 24.30
N ALA A 89 -5.47 16.95 23.94
CA ALA A 89 -5.05 15.94 24.89
C ALA A 89 -3.99 16.48 25.88
N GLY A 90 -3.06 17.32 25.41
CA GLY A 90 -2.06 17.97 26.28
C GLY A 90 -2.67 18.99 27.24
N GLU A 91 -3.78 19.64 26.87
CA GLU A 91 -4.51 20.60 27.71
C GLU A 91 -5.49 19.93 28.70
N SER A 92 -5.68 18.60 28.60
CA SER A 92 -6.70 17.87 29.34
C SER A 92 -6.09 16.87 30.34
N GLN A 93 -6.77 16.64 31.47
CA GLN A 93 -6.43 15.53 32.36
C GLN A 93 -7.09 14.24 31.83
N ILE A 94 -6.29 13.30 31.35
CA ILE A 94 -6.74 12.02 30.78
C ILE A 94 -6.24 10.88 31.67
N GLU A 95 -7.16 10.04 32.15
CA GLU A 95 -6.85 8.86 32.97
C GLU A 95 -7.04 7.56 32.15
N GLY A 96 -6.23 6.53 32.45
CA GLY A 96 -6.39 5.19 31.86
C GLY A 96 -5.84 5.01 30.42
N TYR A 97 -5.34 6.07 29.79
CA TYR A 97 -4.72 5.99 28.46
C TYR A 97 -3.53 6.95 28.35
N ALA A 98 -2.37 6.43 27.98
CA ALA A 98 -1.18 7.25 27.75
C ALA A 98 -1.13 7.69 26.28
N PHE A 99 -1.50 8.94 26.01
CA PHE A 99 -1.19 9.55 24.72
C PHE A 99 0.32 9.75 24.61
N ARG A 100 0.90 9.45 23.44
CA ARG A 100 2.19 10.05 23.05
C ARG A 100 1.94 11.53 22.80
N ALA A 101 1.83 12.31 23.88
CA ALA A 101 1.73 13.75 23.81
C ALA A 101 3.02 14.31 23.20
N ALA A 102 2.88 15.23 22.25
CA ALA A 102 4.02 16.00 21.79
C ALA A 102 4.24 17.15 22.77
N ASP A 103 5.45 17.27 23.33
CA ASP A 103 5.82 18.36 24.25
C ASP A 103 5.93 19.74 23.55
N SER A 104 5.59 19.81 22.26
CA SER A 104 5.70 21.01 21.42
C SER A 104 4.50 21.14 20.49
N PRO A 105 3.95 22.36 20.30
CA PRO A 105 2.89 22.63 19.33
C PRO A 105 3.34 22.43 17.87
N LEU A 106 4.65 22.29 17.62
CA LEU A 106 5.20 21.93 16.32
C LEU A 106 5.58 20.44 16.30
N LEU A 107 4.64 19.62 15.82
CA LEU A 107 4.91 18.28 15.32
C LEU A 107 5.49 18.39 13.90
N GLN A 108 6.82 18.44 13.78
CA GLN A 108 7.52 18.30 12.50
C GLN A 108 7.58 16.82 12.07
#